data_AF-A0A7Y7J006-F1
#
_entry.id   AF-A0A7Y7J006-F1
#
_cell.length_a   1.000
_cell.length_b   1.000
_cell.length_c   1.000
_cell.angle_alpha   90.00
_cell.angle_beta   90.00
_cell.angle_gamma   90.00
#
_symmetry.space_group_name_H-M   'P 1'
#
loop_
_entity.id
_entity.type
_entity.pdbx_description
1 polymer ?
#
loop_
_entity_poly.entity_id
_entity_poly.type
_entity_poly.pdbx_seq_one_letter_code
_entity_poly.pdbx_strand_id
1 'polypeptide(L)' 'MPDYARELQHGGRVAGVDEVGRGPLAGPVVAAAVMFESGVPRRLAALLDDSKKLSPPA' A
#
# COMPACT_ATOMS: atom_id res chain seq x y z
N MET A 1 13.80 5.14 0.50
CA MET A 1 12.85 4.12 0.00
C MET A 1 13.26 2.77 0.58
N PRO A 2 12.31 1.86 0.84
CA PRO A 2 12.62 0.47 1.15
C PRO A 2 13.46 -0.17 0.04
N ASP A 3 14.40 -1.04 0.40
CA ASP A 3 15.38 -1.66 -0.50
C ASP A 3 14.94 -3.04 -1.04
N TYR A 4 13.82 -3.57 -0.56
CA TYR A 4 13.22 -4.85 -0.92
C TYR A 4 14.16 -6.08 -0.81
N ALA A 5 15.20 -6.00 0.02
CA ALA A 5 16.21 -7.07 0.10
C ALA A 5 15.62 -8.41 0.58
N ARG A 6 14.64 -8.37 1.49
CA ARG A 6 14.01 -9.58 2.05
C ARG A 6 13.08 -10.25 1.06
N GLU A 7 12.34 -9.43 0.33
CA GLU A 7 11.39 -9.81 -0.70
C GLU A 7 12.11 -10.52 -1.86
N LEU A 8 13.26 -9.96 -2.29
CA LEU A 8 14.13 -10.57 -3.29
C LEU A 8 14.72 -11.90 -2.81
N GLN A 9 15.06 -12.02 -1.52
CA GLN A 9 15.60 -13.27 -0.96
C GLN A 9 14.55 -14.40 -0.90
N HIS A 10 13.27 -14.09 -0.69
CA HIS A 10 12.20 -15.10 -0.60
C HIS A 10 11.67 -15.57 -1.97
N GLY A 11 11.85 -14.80 -3.05
CA GLY A 11 11.54 -15.26 -4.42
C GLY A 11 10.06 -15.50 -4.72
N GLY A 12 9.15 -14.92 -3.92
CA GLY A 12 7.70 -15.06 -4.05
C GLY A 12 7.00 -13.75 -4.43
N ARG A 13 5.67 -13.80 -4.55
CA ARG A 13 4.88 -12.57 -4.74
C ARG A 13 4.85 -11.75 -3.45
N VAL A 14 5.00 -10.44 -3.58
CA VAL A 14 4.99 -9.49 -2.45
C VAL A 14 3.65 -8.80 -2.40
N ALA A 15 3.03 -8.79 -1.22
CA ALA A 15 1.86 -7.97 -0.93
C ALA A 15 2.24 -6.89 0.09
N GLY A 16 1.97 -5.62 -0.23
CA GLY A 16 2.01 -4.52 0.73
C GLY A 16 0.72 -4.51 1.54
N VAL A 17 0.82 -4.29 2.85
CA VAL A 17 -0.33 -4.26 3.77
C VAL A 17 -0.32 -2.94 4.53
N ASP A 18 -1.49 -2.35 4.72
CA ASP A 18 -1.67 -1.13 5.52
C ASP A 18 -3.07 -1.11 6.16
N GLU A 19 -3.23 -0.30 7.21
CA GLU A 19 -4.48 -0.12 7.94
C GLU A 19 -4.89 1.34 8.11
N VAL A 20 -6.20 1.54 8.31
CA VAL A 20 -6.77 2.83 8.66
C VAL A 20 -7.83 2.66 9.75
N GLY A 21 -7.99 3.69 10.59
CA GLY A 21 -9.02 3.71 11.64
C GLY A 21 -8.56 3.21 13.01
N ARG A 22 -7.26 3.07 13.27
CA ARG A 22 -6.75 2.67 14.61
C ARG A 22 -6.87 3.77 15.68
N GLY A 23 -7.00 5.03 15.27
CA GLY A 23 -7.01 6.21 16.16
C GLY A 23 -8.38 6.68 16.67
N PRO A 24 -9.47 6.65 15.86
CA PRO A 24 -10.80 7.06 16.30
C PRO A 24 -11.36 6.25 17.49
N LEU A 25 -12.24 6.87 18.29
CA LEU A 25 -12.91 6.25 19.45
C LEU A 25 -13.91 5.16 19.06
N ALA A 26 -14.52 5.29 17.88
CA ALA A 26 -15.51 4.37 17.35
C ALA A 26 -15.41 4.31 15.82
N GLY A 27 -15.93 3.23 15.25
CA GLY A 27 -15.81 2.90 13.83
C GLY A 27 -14.87 1.72 13.61
N PRO A 28 -14.94 1.08 12.44
CA PRO A 28 -14.12 -0.10 12.15
C PRO A 28 -12.66 0.29 11.90
N VAL A 29 -11.76 -0.65 12.21
CA VAL A 29 -10.43 -0.68 11.62
C VAL A 29 -10.54 -1.44 10.29
N VAL A 30 -10.00 -0.85 9.23
CA VAL A 30 -9.96 -1.49 7.90
C VAL A 30 -8.50 -1.71 7.54
N ALA A 31 -8.17 -2.93 7.12
CA ALA A 31 -6.86 -3.27 6.58
C ALA A 31 -7.01 -3.75 5.13
N ALA A 32 -6.00 -3.48 4.31
CA ALA A 32 -5.96 -3.92 2.92
C ALA A 32 -4.60 -4.50 2.57
N ALA A 33 -4.59 -5.43 1.62
CA ALA A 33 -3.38 -6.00 1.04
C ALA A 33 -3.40 -5.81 -0.48
N VAL A 34 -2.30 -5.32 -1.04
CA VAL A 34 -2.16 -5.06 -2.48
C VAL A 34 -0.95 -5.81 -3.02
N MET A 35 -1.17 -6.55 -4.11
CA MET A 35 -0.14 -7.30 -4.83
C MET A 35 -0.24 -6.97 -6.32
N PHE A 36 0.92 -6.76 -6.96
CA PHE A 36 1.00 -6.56 -8.40
C PHE A 36 1.44 -7.84 -9.10
N GLU A 37 0.84 -8.18 -10.24
CA GLU A 37 1.13 -9.42 -10.96
C GLU A 37 2.54 -9.45 -11.57
N SER A 38 3.03 -8.31 -12.06
CA SER A 38 4.31 -8.18 -12.78
C SER A 38 5.13 -6.96 -12.35
N GLY A 39 4.95 -6.52 -11.10
CA GLY A 39 5.58 -5.32 -10.53
C GLY A 39 4.71 -4.06 -10.64
N VAL A 40 5.13 -2.97 -9.99
CA VAL A 40 4.36 -1.72 -9.95
C VAL A 40 4.39 -1.03 -11.32
N PRO A 41 3.24 -0.77 -11.96
CA PRO A 41 3.22 -0.03 -13.22
C PRO A 41 3.87 1.35 -13.08
N ARG A 42 4.78 1.74 -13.98
CA ARG A 42 5.54 3.00 -13.87
C ARG A 42 4.65 4.24 -13.70
N ARG A 43 3.53 4.30 -14.42
CA ARG A 43 2.56 5.41 -14.32
C ARG A 43 1.92 5.49 -12.93
N LEU A 44 1.70 4.34 -12.30
CA LEU A 44 1.12 4.24 -10.97
C LEU A 44 2.18 4.50 -9.89
N ALA A 45 3.42 4.05 -10.10
CA ALA A 45 4.53 4.26 -9.17
C ALA A 45 4.77 5.74 -8.83
N ALA A 46 4.55 6.65 -9.79
CA ALA A 46 4.65 8.09 -9.55
C ALA A 46 3.47 8.70 -8.78
N LEU A 47 2.35 7.97 -8.68
CA LEU A 47 1.10 8.39 -8.03
C LEU A 47 0.89 7.72 -6.67
N LEU A 48 1.61 6.63 -6.40
CA LEU A 48 1.62 5.91 -5.12
C LEU A 48 2.54 6.66 -4.14
N ASP A 49 2.08 7.81 -3.66
CA ASP A 49 2.69 8.56 -2.56
C ASP A 49 1.59 8.93 -1.54
N ASP A 50 1.98 9.51 -0.39
CA ASP A 50 1.11 9.76 0.76
C ASP A 50 -0.27 10.34 0.34
N SER A 51 -1.30 9.53 0.53
CA SER A 51 -2.70 9.80 0.15
C SER A 51 -3.31 10.98 0.89
N LYS A 52 -2.59 11.56 1.86
CA LYS A 52 -2.98 12.79 2.59
C LYS A 52 -3.27 14.00 1.69
N LYS A 53 -2.98 13.94 0.38
CA LYS A 53 -3.32 14.97 -0.61
C LYS A 53 -4.57 14.66 -1.46
N LEU A 54 -5.18 13.49 -1.29
CA LEU A 54 -6.35 13.08 -2.07
C LEU A 54 -7.64 13.64 -1.44
N SER A 55 -8.46 14.26 -2.27
CA SER A 55 -9.82 14.67 -1.89
C SER A 55 -10.78 13.48 -1.97
N PRO A 56 -11.79 13.38 -1.08
CA PRO A 56 -12.84 12.39 -1.22
C PRO A 56 -13.55 12.54 -2.58
N PRO A 57 -14.05 11.45 -3.17
CA PRO A 57 -15.00 11.56 -4.28
C PRO A 57 -16.24 12.33 -3.83
N ALA A 58 -16.81 13.12 -4.75
CA ALA A 58 -18.06 13.85 -4.56
C ALA A 58 -19.26 12.91 -4.40
#